data_AF-K8Z9M2-F1
#
_entry.id   AF-K8Z9M2-F1
#
_cell.length_a   1.000
_cell.length_b   1.000
_cell.length_c   1.000
_cell.angle_alpha   90.00
_cell.angle_beta   90.00
_cell.angle_gamma   90.00
#
_symmetry.space_group_name_H-M   'P 1'
#
loop_
_entity.id
_entity.type
_entity.pdbx_description
1 polymer ?
#
loop_
_entity_poly.entity_id
_entity_poly.type
_entity_poly.pdbx_seq_one_letter_code
_entity_poly.pdbx_strand_id
1 'polypeptide(L)'
;MKVKIGISLMIGLSLLTACGVKEETTTSSSSTSASSASLNEEDYQKDLARAEDNIDQENWNTALHDLDEAAKYKNTAQVKGYRLQIRSYQKAKAQEEAGDLSTAEKLYTDVTKVKNGYAPLKDKAEKKLEACQNKKKEENESVKEEVKVADTQESSIQQEESTKSSGNVYWNAQKNQQLGQYMKEWEQEMDQNYTQGDVNPNRNSIYMTASFFQDGKGFAVEGQTAPIVASADGNTQEGAYNVVAAYASTPGKDNQIRRYLFAIHQGEPIVLVNEGKEENGNILFYPTKNIPLQQEFTKLVQS
;
A
#
# COMPACT_ATOMS: atom_id res chain seq x y z
N MET A 1 -10.38 61.38 -14.25
CA MET A 1 -10.06 62.68 -13.63
C MET A 1 -9.30 62.42 -12.34
N LYS A 2 -8.06 62.89 -12.27
CA LYS A 2 -7.21 63.17 -11.09
C LYS A 2 -6.92 62.09 -10.02
N VAL A 3 -5.62 61.79 -9.96
CA VAL A 3 -4.75 61.14 -8.96
C VAL A 3 -4.77 61.82 -7.58
N LYS A 4 -4.51 61.03 -6.50
CA LYS A 4 -3.60 61.28 -5.33
C LYS A 4 -3.77 60.12 -4.34
N ILE A 5 -2.81 59.23 -4.05
CA ILE A 5 -1.45 59.34 -3.45
C ILE A 5 -1.46 59.87 -2.01
N GLY A 6 -0.92 59.06 -1.08
CA GLY A 6 -0.49 59.43 0.29
C GLY A 6 -0.51 58.21 1.23
N ILE A 7 0.55 57.38 1.33
CA ILE A 7 1.74 57.53 2.22
C ILE A 7 1.29 57.45 3.70
N SER A 8 1.73 56.51 4.53
CA SER A 8 3.06 56.61 5.14
C SER A 8 3.50 55.33 5.84
N LEU A 9 4.70 54.90 5.48
CA LEU A 9 5.52 53.87 6.09
C LEU A 9 6.38 54.56 7.17
N MET A 10 6.17 54.27 8.45
CA MET A 10 7.02 54.77 9.54
C MET A 10 8.22 53.84 9.71
N ILE A 11 9.33 54.19 9.03
CA ILE A 11 10.67 53.71 9.37
C ILE A 11 11.26 54.73 10.34
N GLY A 12 11.35 54.36 11.61
CA GLY A 12 12.10 55.11 12.61
C GLY A 12 13.59 54.78 12.49
N LEU A 13 14.33 55.65 11.79
CA LEU A 13 15.79 55.64 11.73
C LEU A 13 16.32 56.67 12.75
N SER A 14 16.82 56.19 13.88
CA SER A 14 17.52 57.03 14.86
C SER A 14 19.02 56.98 14.59
N LEU A 15 19.55 58.02 13.94
CA LEU A 15 20.98 58.30 13.85
C LEU A 15 21.44 59.02 15.13
N LEU A 16 22.40 58.42 15.84
CA LEU A 16 23.23 59.12 16.82
C LEU A 16 24.68 58.93 16.41
N THR A 17 25.28 60.01 15.93
CA THR A 17 26.70 60.13 15.59
C THR A 17 27.47 60.42 16.87
N ALA A 18 28.46 59.58 17.21
CA ALA A 18 29.57 59.98 18.07
C ALA A 18 30.82 59.17 17.68
N CYS A 19 31.88 59.90 17.31
CA CYS A 19 33.16 59.38 16.85
C CYS A 19 33.90 58.58 17.94
N GLY A 20 34.53 57.48 17.53
CA GLY A 20 35.54 56.77 18.32
C GLY A 20 36.22 55.71 17.46
N VAL A 21 37.45 56.00 17.02
CA VAL A 21 38.31 55.11 16.24
C VAL A 21 38.71 53.88 17.06
N LYS A 22 38.48 52.68 16.51
CA LYS A 22 39.44 51.55 16.39
C LYS A 22 38.82 50.39 15.61
N GLU A 23 39.60 49.83 14.70
CA GLU A 23 39.28 48.69 13.83
C GLU A 23 38.89 47.43 14.63
N GLU A 24 37.86 46.71 14.18
CA GLU A 24 37.91 45.28 13.86
C GLU A 24 36.56 44.79 13.27
N THR A 25 36.70 43.88 12.32
CA THR A 25 35.69 43.20 11.49
C THR A 25 34.60 42.50 12.29
N THR A 26 33.32 42.54 11.85
CA THR A 26 32.42 41.36 11.75
C THR A 26 31.00 41.70 11.28
N THR A 27 30.56 40.95 10.28
CA THR A 27 29.21 40.83 9.73
C THR A 27 28.25 40.23 10.77
N SER A 28 27.04 40.78 10.95
CA SER A 28 25.98 40.12 11.72
C SER A 28 24.66 40.15 10.95
N SER A 29 24.31 38.99 10.41
CA SER A 29 22.99 38.66 9.87
C SER A 29 22.11 38.18 11.03
N SER A 30 20.99 38.84 11.28
CA SER A 30 20.02 38.41 12.29
C SER A 30 19.20 37.22 11.78
N SER A 31 19.36 36.04 12.37
CA SER A 31 18.46 34.90 12.18
C SER A 31 17.49 34.81 13.37
N THR A 32 16.20 34.71 13.06
CA THR A 32 15.12 34.48 14.02
C THR A 32 15.08 32.99 14.37
N SER A 33 15.37 32.63 15.62
CA SER A 33 15.36 31.25 16.10
C SER A 33 13.94 30.83 16.52
N ALA A 34 13.22 30.14 15.64
CA ALA A 34 12.05 29.36 16.05
C ALA A 34 12.52 28.13 16.85
N SER A 35 11.80 27.79 17.93
CA SER A 35 12.12 26.63 18.77
C SER A 35 11.84 25.33 18.01
N SER A 36 12.71 24.32 18.14
CA SER A 36 12.54 23.01 17.48
C SER A 36 11.25 22.29 17.87
N ALA A 37 10.72 22.55 19.07
CA ALA A 37 9.44 22.00 19.51
C ALA A 37 8.23 22.60 18.76
N SER A 38 8.29 23.88 18.36
CA SER A 38 7.22 24.50 17.57
C SER A 38 7.26 24.07 16.11
N LEU A 39 8.45 23.84 15.56
CA LEU A 39 8.62 23.35 14.18
C LEU A 39 8.09 21.92 14.02
N ASN A 40 8.38 21.03 14.98
CA ASN A 40 7.90 19.64 14.93
C ASN A 40 6.36 19.52 15.02
N GLU A 41 5.69 20.44 15.72
CA GLU A 41 4.23 20.43 15.79
C GLU A 41 3.61 21.00 14.50
N GLU A 42 4.21 22.03 13.89
CA GLU A 42 3.76 22.57 12.60
C GLU A 42 3.84 21.52 11.49
N ASP A 43 4.98 20.83 11.38
CA ASP A 43 5.17 19.77 10.37
C ASP A 43 4.21 18.58 10.59
N TYR A 44 4.00 18.18 11.84
CA TYR A 44 3.00 17.15 12.19
C TYR A 44 1.59 17.53 11.69
N GLN A 45 1.15 18.76 11.96
CA GLN A 45 -0.19 19.22 11.55
C GLN A 45 -0.30 19.33 10.03
N LYS A 46 0.76 19.77 9.36
CA LYS A 46 0.82 19.86 7.90
C LYS A 46 0.69 18.49 7.23
N ASP A 47 1.39 17.48 7.75
CA ASP A 47 1.32 16.11 7.22
C ASP A 47 -0.04 15.48 7.49
N LEU A 48 -0.61 15.71 8.67
CA LEU A 48 -1.94 15.23 9.02
C LEU A 48 -3.02 15.85 8.12
N ALA A 49 -2.95 17.16 7.84
CA ALA A 49 -3.87 17.83 6.92
C ALA A 49 -3.78 17.30 5.48
N ARG A 50 -2.57 16.98 4.99
CA ARG A 50 -2.41 16.32 3.68
C ARG A 50 -2.99 14.91 3.67
N ALA A 51 -2.83 14.17 4.76
CA ALA A 51 -3.46 12.87 4.88
C ALA A 51 -4.99 12.96 4.80
N GLU A 52 -5.59 13.95 5.47
CA GLU A 52 -7.05 14.21 5.42
C GLU A 52 -7.52 14.55 4.00
N ASP A 53 -6.85 15.46 3.31
CA ASP A 53 -7.16 15.81 1.91
C ASP A 53 -7.07 14.58 0.98
N ASN A 54 -6.03 13.76 1.18
CA ASN A 54 -5.87 12.52 0.43
C ASN A 54 -6.93 11.45 0.81
N ILE A 55 -7.42 11.41 2.04
CA ILE A 55 -8.56 10.55 2.43
C ILE A 55 -9.84 11.01 1.71
N ASP A 56 -10.09 12.32 1.65
CA ASP A 56 -11.27 12.88 1.00
C ASP A 56 -11.26 12.59 -0.51
N GLN A 57 -10.10 12.70 -1.14
CA GLN A 57 -9.87 12.38 -2.55
C GLN A 57 -9.76 10.87 -2.85
N GLU A 58 -9.86 10.00 -1.83
CA GLU A 58 -9.68 8.55 -1.96
C GLU A 58 -8.27 8.13 -2.45
N ASN A 59 -7.29 9.00 -2.27
CA ASN A 59 -5.86 8.73 -2.47
C ASN A 59 -5.30 7.97 -1.26
N TRP A 60 -5.88 6.81 -0.96
CA TRP A 60 -5.67 6.05 0.28
C TRP A 60 -4.20 5.78 0.62
N ASN A 61 -3.39 5.48 -0.39
CA ASN A 61 -1.99 5.15 -0.21
C ASN A 61 -1.15 6.41 0.08
N THR A 62 -1.47 7.54 -0.56
CA THR A 62 -0.85 8.84 -0.27
C THR A 62 -1.25 9.31 1.12
N ALA A 63 -2.51 9.10 1.52
CA ALA A 63 -2.95 9.36 2.88
C ALA A 63 -2.17 8.52 3.92
N LEU A 64 -1.96 7.21 3.66
CA LEU A 64 -1.16 6.36 4.54
C LEU A 64 0.31 6.82 4.62
N HIS A 65 0.89 7.29 3.51
CA HIS A 65 2.23 7.86 3.47
C HIS A 65 2.31 9.16 4.28
N ASP A 66 1.39 10.11 4.08
CA ASP A 66 1.33 11.35 4.87
C ASP A 66 1.15 11.06 6.38
N LEU A 67 0.40 10.00 6.73
CA LEU A 67 0.32 9.52 8.12
C LEU A 67 1.64 8.89 8.62
N ASP A 68 2.45 8.29 7.75
CA ASP A 68 3.80 7.82 8.07
C ASP A 68 4.78 8.96 8.28
N GLU A 69 4.72 10.01 7.46
CA GLU A 69 5.48 11.24 7.66
C GLU A 69 5.08 11.93 8.97
N ALA A 70 3.78 12.12 9.23
CA ALA A 70 3.29 12.69 10.49
C ALA A 70 3.78 11.91 11.73
N ALA A 71 3.82 10.57 11.64
CA ALA A 71 4.26 9.72 12.74
C ALA A 71 5.75 9.86 13.08
N LYS A 72 6.60 10.36 12.16
CA LYS A 72 8.02 10.64 12.44
C LYS A 72 8.17 11.72 13.49
N TYR A 73 7.27 12.70 13.49
CA TYR A 73 7.21 13.76 14.48
C TYR A 73 6.48 13.31 15.73
N LYS A 74 5.29 12.69 15.55
CA LYS A 74 4.41 12.33 16.67
C LYS A 74 3.45 11.18 16.31
N ASN A 75 3.70 9.99 16.85
CA ASN A 75 2.84 8.83 16.64
C ASN A 75 1.64 8.79 17.60
N THR A 76 0.65 9.66 17.36
CA THR A 76 -0.53 9.83 18.21
C THR A 76 -1.58 8.72 18.03
N ALA A 77 -2.53 8.65 18.96
CA ALA A 77 -3.70 7.78 18.80
C ALA A 77 -4.57 8.17 17.59
N GLN A 78 -4.55 9.44 17.16
CA GLN A 78 -5.24 9.93 15.97
C GLN A 78 -4.61 9.35 14.69
N VAL A 79 -3.29 9.42 14.54
CA VAL A 79 -2.57 8.83 13.39
C VAL A 79 -2.83 7.32 13.29
N LYS A 80 -2.78 6.60 14.42
CA LYS A 80 -3.10 5.16 14.49
C LYS A 80 -4.56 4.89 14.10
N GLY A 81 -5.49 5.74 14.55
CA GLY A 81 -6.90 5.68 14.19
C GLY A 81 -7.12 5.83 12.68
N TYR A 82 -6.51 6.84 12.06
CA TYR A 82 -6.69 7.11 10.63
C TYR A 82 -6.16 5.95 9.79
N ARG A 83 -4.98 5.41 10.12
CA ARG A 83 -4.41 4.25 9.42
C ARG A 83 -5.30 3.01 9.50
N LEU A 84 -5.82 2.71 10.69
CA LEU A 84 -6.71 1.57 10.88
C LEU A 84 -8.00 1.75 10.06
N GLN A 85 -8.56 2.96 10.09
CA GLN A 85 -9.78 3.30 9.39
C GLN A 85 -9.63 3.19 7.87
N ILE A 86 -8.55 3.74 7.29
CA ILE A 86 -8.24 3.63 5.85
C ILE A 86 -8.12 2.17 5.43
N ARG A 87 -7.32 1.37 6.17
CA ARG A 87 -7.11 -0.04 5.84
C ARG A 87 -8.40 -0.86 5.90
N SER A 88 -9.23 -0.64 6.92
CA SER A 88 -10.53 -1.31 7.03
C SER A 88 -11.49 -0.89 5.91
N TYR A 89 -11.50 0.39 5.53
CA TYR A 89 -12.33 0.89 4.43
C TYR A 89 -11.91 0.31 3.07
N GLN A 90 -10.62 0.24 2.78
CA GLN A 90 -10.10 -0.39 1.56
C GLN A 90 -10.45 -1.88 1.49
N LYS A 91 -10.33 -2.61 2.61
CA LYS A 91 -10.75 -4.01 2.69
C LYS A 91 -12.26 -4.15 2.46
N ALA A 92 -13.07 -3.28 3.05
CA ALA A 92 -14.52 -3.30 2.87
C ALA A 92 -14.91 -3.07 1.39
N LYS A 93 -14.27 -2.10 0.72
CA LYS A 93 -14.48 -1.82 -0.71
C LYS A 93 -14.12 -3.01 -1.58
N ALA A 94 -12.99 -3.68 -1.32
CA ALA A 94 -12.60 -4.87 -2.04
C ALA A 94 -13.60 -6.03 -1.88
N GLN A 95 -14.17 -6.22 -0.68
CA GLN A 95 -15.20 -7.24 -0.45
C GLN A 95 -16.54 -6.87 -1.10
N GLU A 96 -16.89 -5.58 -1.13
CA GLU A 96 -18.07 -5.08 -1.85
C GLU A 96 -17.94 -5.33 -3.36
N GLU A 97 -16.78 -5.04 -3.94
CA GLU A 97 -16.46 -5.27 -5.36
C GLU A 97 -16.42 -6.76 -5.70
N ALA A 98 -16.00 -7.61 -4.76
CA ALA A 98 -16.04 -9.07 -4.89
C ALA A 98 -17.44 -9.68 -4.68
N GLY A 99 -18.46 -8.87 -4.37
CA GLY A 99 -19.82 -9.34 -4.11
C GLY A 99 -20.05 -9.96 -2.73
N ASP A 100 -19.02 -10.04 -1.86
CA ASP A 100 -19.20 -10.46 -0.46
C ASP A 100 -19.72 -9.29 0.38
N LEU A 101 -21.01 -8.98 0.18
CA LEU A 101 -21.71 -7.90 0.86
C LEU A 101 -21.80 -8.12 2.38
N SER A 102 -21.67 -9.35 2.87
CA SER A 102 -21.69 -9.68 4.30
C SER A 102 -20.38 -9.30 4.99
N THR A 103 -19.26 -9.64 4.38
CA THR A 103 -17.94 -9.25 4.89
C THR A 103 -17.71 -7.75 4.70
N ALA A 104 -18.14 -7.18 3.57
CA ALA A 104 -18.10 -5.73 3.34
C ALA A 104 -18.86 -4.95 4.44
N GLU A 105 -20.08 -5.36 4.78
CA GLU A 105 -20.90 -4.76 5.85
C GLU A 105 -20.20 -4.78 7.22
N LYS A 106 -19.60 -5.92 7.60
CA LYS A 106 -18.84 -6.01 8.86
C LYS A 106 -17.65 -5.06 8.86
N LEU A 107 -16.90 -5.00 7.77
CA LEU A 107 -15.71 -4.15 7.65
C LEU A 107 -16.09 -2.66 7.62
N TYR A 108 -17.15 -2.26 6.91
CA TYR A 108 -17.66 -0.89 6.96
C TYR A 108 -18.15 -0.52 8.37
N THR A 109 -18.77 -1.45 9.10
CA THR A 109 -19.13 -1.24 10.52
C THR A 109 -17.90 -1.05 11.42
N ASP A 110 -16.82 -1.78 11.15
CA ASP A 110 -15.58 -1.60 11.92
C ASP A 110 -14.95 -0.22 11.68
N VAL A 111 -15.04 0.31 10.44
CA VAL A 111 -14.60 1.66 10.08
C VAL A 111 -15.29 2.73 10.93
N THR A 112 -16.61 2.63 11.16
CA THR A 112 -17.36 3.63 11.95
C THR A 112 -16.99 3.61 13.44
N LYS A 113 -16.65 2.41 13.95
CA LYS A 113 -16.29 2.18 15.36
C LYS A 113 -14.85 2.58 15.71
N VAL A 114 -13.99 2.89 14.74
CA VAL A 114 -12.60 3.29 15.02
C VAL A 114 -12.58 4.54 15.90
N LYS A 115 -11.94 4.43 17.08
CA LYS A 115 -11.71 5.56 17.99
C LYS A 115 -10.61 6.47 17.44
N ASN A 116 -10.75 7.77 17.63
CA ASN A 116 -9.82 8.79 17.08
C ASN A 116 -9.63 8.70 15.57
N GLY A 117 -10.64 8.18 14.85
CA GLY A 117 -10.69 8.15 13.39
C GLY A 117 -11.06 9.50 12.78
N TYR A 118 -10.90 9.61 11.47
CA TYR A 118 -11.31 10.74 10.66
C TYR A 118 -12.82 10.68 10.41
N ALA A 119 -13.55 11.71 10.84
CA ALA A 119 -15.01 11.72 10.82
C ALA A 119 -15.60 11.60 9.40
N PRO A 120 -15.11 12.33 8.38
CA PRO A 120 -15.64 12.19 7.02
C PRO A 120 -15.51 10.78 6.43
N LEU A 121 -14.46 10.03 6.81
CA LEU A 121 -14.32 8.63 6.39
C LEU A 121 -15.32 7.69 7.09
N LYS A 122 -15.79 8.05 8.29
CA LYS A 122 -16.91 7.33 8.94
C LYS A 122 -18.19 7.57 8.17
N ASP A 123 -18.46 8.81 7.80
CA ASP A 123 -19.66 9.17 7.03
C ASP A 123 -19.67 8.47 5.66
N LYS A 124 -18.52 8.37 4.97
CA LYS A 124 -18.39 7.56 3.75
C LYS A 124 -18.71 6.09 4.01
N ALA A 125 -18.21 5.51 5.11
CA ALA A 125 -18.44 4.11 5.46
C ALA A 125 -19.90 3.83 5.84
N GLU A 126 -20.58 4.76 6.52
CA GLU A 126 -22.02 4.65 6.83
C GLU A 126 -22.86 4.62 5.56
N LYS A 127 -22.58 5.51 4.59
CA LYS A 127 -23.25 5.48 3.27
C LYS A 127 -23.04 4.16 2.54
N LYS A 128 -21.82 3.61 2.61
CA LYS A 128 -21.49 2.32 2.00
C LYS A 128 -22.18 1.15 2.69
N LEU A 129 -22.27 1.20 4.02
CA LEU A 129 -23.00 0.23 4.82
C LEU A 129 -24.49 0.18 4.44
N GLU A 130 -25.14 1.34 4.31
CA GLU A 130 -26.52 1.45 3.84
C GLU A 130 -26.70 0.89 2.42
N ALA A 131 -25.76 1.19 1.51
CA ALA A 131 -25.78 0.67 0.15
C ALA A 131 -25.66 -0.87 0.11
N CYS A 132 -24.78 -1.46 0.92
CA CYS A 132 -24.67 -2.92 1.04
C CYS A 132 -25.96 -3.56 1.58
N GLN A 133 -26.61 -2.91 2.55
CA GLN A 133 -27.88 -3.40 3.14
C GLN A 133 -29.04 -3.31 2.14
N ASN A 134 -29.10 -2.25 1.32
CA ASN A 134 -30.12 -2.10 0.29
C ASN A 134 -29.94 -3.10 -0.87
N LYS A 135 -28.70 -3.33 -1.33
CA LYS A 135 -28.40 -4.35 -2.36
C LYS A 135 -28.87 -5.76 -1.94
N LYS A 136 -28.71 -6.12 -0.67
CA LYS A 136 -29.22 -7.39 -0.11
C LYS A 136 -30.75 -7.49 -0.06
N LYS A 137 -31.46 -6.36 0.03
CA LYS A 137 -32.93 -6.35 -0.02
C LYS A 137 -33.44 -6.50 -1.44
N GLU A 138 -32.76 -5.90 -2.42
CA GLU A 138 -33.09 -6.05 -3.85
C GLU A 138 -32.86 -7.49 -4.34
N GLU A 139 -31.81 -8.17 -3.88
CA GLU A 139 -31.61 -9.63 -4.11
C GLU A 139 -32.72 -10.50 -3.48
N ASN A 140 -33.32 -10.07 -2.37
CA ASN A 140 -34.43 -10.80 -1.73
C ASN A 140 -35.81 -10.48 -2.34
N GLU A 141 -35.99 -9.32 -2.98
CA GLU A 141 -37.23 -8.97 -3.70
C GLU A 141 -37.30 -9.58 -5.10
N SER A 142 -36.16 -9.88 -5.75
CA SER A 142 -36.11 -10.63 -7.02
C SER A 142 -36.43 -12.12 -6.89
N VAL A 143 -36.62 -12.65 -5.67
CA VAL A 143 -36.91 -14.09 -5.41
C VAL A 143 -38.41 -14.36 -5.17
N LYS A 144 -39.29 -13.34 -5.26
CA LYS A 144 -40.73 -13.52 -4.98
C LYS A 144 -41.62 -13.74 -6.21
N GLU A 145 -41.07 -13.76 -7.42
CA GLU A 145 -41.84 -13.93 -8.66
C GLU A 145 -41.35 -15.07 -9.57
N GLU A 146 -40.74 -16.13 -9.02
CA GLU A 146 -40.48 -17.33 -9.82
C GLU A 146 -40.50 -18.61 -8.95
N VAL A 147 -41.65 -18.89 -8.32
CA VAL A 147 -41.97 -20.24 -7.83
C VAL A 147 -43.22 -20.72 -8.55
N LYS A 148 -43.05 -21.15 -9.80
CA LYS A 148 -43.90 -22.22 -10.34
C LYS A 148 -43.24 -22.93 -11.54
N VAL A 149 -43.08 -24.24 -11.33
CA VAL A 149 -42.92 -25.33 -12.32
C VAL A 149 -41.48 -25.76 -12.66
N ALA A 150 -40.97 -26.64 -11.80
CA ALA A 150 -40.55 -28.02 -12.09
C ALA A 150 -39.69 -28.34 -13.34
N ASP A 151 -38.48 -28.80 -13.01
CA ASP A 151 -37.81 -30.04 -13.49
C ASP A 151 -37.20 -30.10 -14.91
N THR A 152 -36.01 -30.72 -14.95
CA THR A 152 -35.26 -31.26 -16.11
C THR A 152 -34.09 -30.42 -16.71
N GLN A 153 -32.89 -30.95 -16.47
CA GLN A 153 -31.65 -31.01 -17.30
C GLN A 153 -30.92 -29.74 -17.80
N GLU A 154 -29.67 -29.65 -17.34
CA GLU A 154 -28.41 -29.47 -18.11
C GLU A 154 -28.46 -28.71 -19.44
N SER A 155 -28.00 -27.45 -19.43
CA SER A 155 -26.94 -26.93 -20.32
C SER A 155 -26.70 -25.43 -20.08
N SER A 156 -25.41 -25.08 -20.14
CA SER A 156 -24.80 -23.79 -20.48
C SER A 156 -25.66 -22.53 -20.47
N ILE A 157 -25.29 -21.59 -19.60
CA ILE A 157 -25.54 -20.16 -19.83
C ILE A 157 -24.18 -19.44 -19.76
N GLN A 158 -23.65 -19.18 -20.96
CA GLN A 158 -22.80 -18.04 -21.22
C GLN A 158 -23.60 -16.77 -20.93
N GLN A 159 -23.00 -15.82 -20.23
CA GLN A 159 -23.49 -14.44 -20.24
C GLN A 159 -22.33 -13.48 -20.43
N GLU A 160 -22.57 -12.57 -21.37
CA GLU A 160 -21.59 -11.91 -22.23
C GLU A 160 -20.83 -10.77 -21.55
N GLU A 161 -19.59 -10.61 -22.02
CA GLU A 161 -18.66 -9.53 -21.76
C GLU A 161 -19.23 -8.14 -22.06
N SER A 162 -18.85 -7.17 -21.22
CA SER A 162 -18.62 -5.78 -21.63
C SER A 162 -17.12 -5.50 -21.54
N THR A 163 -16.48 -5.32 -22.69
CA THR A 163 -15.02 -5.32 -22.90
C THR A 163 -14.33 -3.98 -22.64
N LYS A 164 -13.21 -4.04 -21.89
CA LYS A 164 -11.90 -3.35 -22.02
C LYS A 164 -11.18 -3.50 -20.67
N SER A 165 -10.19 -4.37 -20.45
CA SER A 165 -9.12 -4.91 -21.26
C SER A 165 -8.95 -6.40 -20.94
N SER A 166 -8.97 -7.26 -21.95
CA SER A 166 -8.70 -8.69 -21.84
C SER A 166 -7.20 -8.93 -21.62
N GLY A 167 -6.71 -8.63 -20.42
CA GLY A 167 -5.47 -9.17 -19.89
C GLY A 167 -5.81 -10.41 -19.06
N ASN A 168 -5.06 -11.50 -19.24
CA ASN A 168 -5.25 -12.68 -18.41
C ASN A 168 -4.89 -12.31 -16.96
N VAL A 169 -5.87 -12.25 -16.06
CA VAL A 169 -5.61 -11.91 -14.64
C VAL A 169 -5.10 -13.18 -13.95
N TYR A 170 -3.78 -13.26 -13.82
CA TYR A 170 -3.10 -14.42 -13.24
C TYR A 170 -3.19 -14.46 -11.71
N TRP A 171 -3.31 -13.28 -11.07
CA TRP A 171 -3.26 -13.13 -9.62
C TRP A 171 -4.36 -12.23 -9.06
N ASN A 172 -4.81 -12.53 -7.84
CA ASN A 172 -5.80 -11.73 -7.13
C ASN A 172 -5.67 -11.93 -5.60
N ALA A 173 -6.49 -11.21 -4.83
CA ALA A 173 -6.46 -11.26 -3.37
C ALA A 173 -6.79 -12.64 -2.78
N GLN A 174 -7.68 -13.41 -3.41
CA GLN A 174 -8.01 -14.77 -2.97
C GLN A 174 -6.82 -15.70 -3.14
N LYS A 175 -6.15 -15.66 -4.30
CA LYS A 175 -4.92 -16.43 -4.55
C LYS A 175 -3.81 -16.04 -3.58
N ASN A 176 -3.69 -14.75 -3.23
CA ASN A 176 -2.75 -14.28 -2.21
C ASN A 176 -3.07 -14.83 -0.81
N GLN A 177 -4.36 -14.92 -0.44
CA GLN A 177 -4.77 -15.51 0.84
C GLN A 177 -4.49 -17.02 0.87
N GLN A 178 -4.79 -17.73 -0.21
CA GLN A 178 -4.51 -19.18 -0.33
C GLN A 178 -3.01 -19.46 -0.26
N LEU A 179 -2.18 -18.66 -0.95
CA LEU A 179 -0.73 -18.72 -0.82
C LEU A 179 -0.27 -18.46 0.61
N GLY A 180 -0.85 -17.44 1.27
CA GLY A 180 -0.55 -17.11 2.66
C GLY A 180 -0.84 -18.26 3.62
N GLN A 181 -1.95 -18.97 3.44
CA GLN A 181 -2.29 -20.16 4.22
C GLN A 181 -1.28 -21.29 3.98
N TYR A 182 -0.99 -21.58 2.71
CA TYR A 182 0.00 -22.59 2.34
C TYR A 182 1.38 -22.29 2.95
N MET A 183 1.84 -21.04 2.89
CA MET A 183 3.12 -20.64 3.46
C MET A 183 3.20 -20.88 4.97
N LYS A 184 2.06 -20.81 5.69
CA LYS A 184 2.00 -21.12 7.13
C LYS A 184 2.10 -22.61 7.44
N GLU A 185 1.59 -23.46 6.58
CA GLU A 185 1.73 -24.91 6.71
C GLU A 185 3.15 -25.34 6.33
N TRP A 186 3.64 -24.81 5.21
CA TRP A 186 4.96 -25.09 4.68
C TRP A 186 6.09 -24.64 5.61
N GLU A 187 6.00 -23.45 6.23
CA GLU A 187 7.03 -22.99 7.17
C GLU A 187 7.14 -23.92 8.39
N GLN A 188 6.03 -24.50 8.87
CA GLN A 188 6.03 -25.46 9.97
C GLN A 188 6.66 -26.79 9.57
N GLU A 189 6.33 -27.32 8.38
CA GLU A 189 6.90 -28.57 7.87
C GLU A 189 8.43 -28.48 7.73
N MET A 190 8.94 -27.30 7.36
CA MET A 190 10.36 -27.05 7.15
C MET A 190 11.11 -26.62 8.42
N ASP A 191 10.45 -26.49 9.57
CA ASP A 191 10.99 -25.88 10.81
C ASP A 191 11.61 -24.49 10.56
N GLN A 192 10.87 -23.66 9.82
CA GLN A 192 11.27 -22.31 9.40
C GLN A 192 10.18 -21.29 9.74
N ASN A 193 10.53 -20.00 9.69
CA ASN A 193 9.60 -18.92 9.97
C ASN A 193 9.71 -17.85 8.89
N TYR A 194 8.59 -17.53 8.23
CA TYR A 194 8.54 -16.53 7.17
C TYR A 194 7.60 -15.38 7.52
N THR A 195 8.02 -14.18 7.13
CA THR A 195 7.18 -12.99 7.14
C THR A 195 6.87 -12.60 5.70
N GLN A 196 5.58 -12.37 5.43
CA GLN A 196 5.14 -11.84 4.15
C GLN A 196 5.67 -10.41 3.98
N GLY A 197 6.26 -10.14 2.82
CA GLY A 197 6.65 -8.81 2.40
C GLY A 197 5.49 -8.04 1.78
N ASP A 198 5.63 -6.72 1.74
CA ASP A 198 4.71 -5.81 1.06
C ASP A 198 5.12 -5.67 -0.41
N VAL A 199 4.29 -6.21 -1.32
CA VAL A 199 4.44 -6.03 -2.77
C VAL A 199 3.55 -4.86 -3.18
N ASN A 200 4.16 -3.77 -3.63
CA ASN A 200 3.45 -2.53 -3.97
C ASN A 200 3.66 -2.20 -5.47
N PRO A 201 2.70 -2.56 -6.33
CA PRO A 201 2.77 -2.33 -7.77
C PRO A 201 2.83 -0.85 -8.15
N ASN A 202 2.18 0.02 -7.37
CA ASN A 202 2.12 1.47 -7.66
C ASN A 202 3.49 2.15 -7.54
N ARG A 203 4.36 1.60 -6.69
CA ARG A 203 5.73 2.11 -6.46
C ARG A 203 6.79 1.22 -7.09
N ASN A 204 6.37 0.17 -7.79
CA ASN A 204 7.24 -0.90 -8.25
C ASN A 204 8.21 -1.41 -7.15
N SER A 205 7.71 -1.60 -5.93
CA SER A 205 8.55 -1.87 -4.76
C SER A 205 8.12 -3.13 -4.02
N ILE A 206 9.09 -3.87 -3.48
CA ILE A 206 8.85 -5.05 -2.65
C ILE A 206 9.61 -4.89 -1.32
N TYR A 207 8.90 -4.84 -0.20
CA TYR A 207 9.49 -4.66 1.13
C TYR A 207 9.42 -5.95 1.93
N MET A 208 10.56 -6.48 2.37
CA MET A 208 10.61 -7.63 3.29
C MET A 208 11.31 -7.22 4.59
N THR A 209 10.80 -7.70 5.73
CA THR A 209 11.24 -7.30 7.09
C THR A 209 12.71 -7.59 7.38
N ALA A 210 13.37 -8.41 6.57
CA ALA A 210 14.79 -8.69 6.69
C ALA A 210 15.64 -7.95 5.65
N SER A 211 15.06 -7.37 4.58
CA SER A 211 15.80 -6.83 3.43
C SER A 211 14.91 -6.02 2.49
N PHE A 212 15.40 -4.84 2.13
CA PHE A 212 14.65 -3.80 1.45
C PHE A 212 15.04 -3.70 -0.03
N PHE A 213 14.08 -3.36 -0.90
CA PHE A 213 14.33 -2.71 -2.20
C PHE A 213 14.85 -1.28 -1.94
N GLN A 214 16.16 -1.08 -1.73
CA GLN A 214 16.69 0.30 -1.68
C GLN A 214 16.96 0.74 -3.10
N ASP A 215 16.55 1.96 -3.41
CA ASP A 215 16.89 2.66 -4.63
C ASP A 215 18.38 2.41 -4.94
N GLY A 216 18.65 1.76 -6.08
CA GLY A 216 20.01 1.56 -6.61
C GLY A 216 20.57 0.13 -6.60
N LYS A 217 19.98 -0.87 -5.93
CA LYS A 217 20.39 -2.29 -6.11
C LYS A 217 19.54 -2.96 -7.19
N GLY A 218 20.19 -3.50 -8.23
CA GLY A 218 19.52 -4.27 -9.27
C GLY A 218 19.28 -5.72 -8.84
N PHE A 219 18.61 -6.47 -9.72
CA PHE A 219 18.28 -7.87 -9.52
C PHE A 219 18.81 -8.69 -10.68
N ALA A 220 19.28 -9.89 -10.36
CA ALA A 220 19.66 -10.87 -11.36
C ALA A 220 18.93 -12.18 -11.10
N VAL A 221 18.51 -12.84 -12.17
CA VAL A 221 18.01 -14.22 -12.14
C VAL A 221 19.02 -15.06 -12.90
N GLU A 222 19.57 -16.08 -12.23
CA GLU A 222 20.61 -16.96 -12.79
C GLU A 222 21.84 -16.22 -13.36
N GLY A 223 22.21 -15.10 -12.75
CA GLY A 223 23.37 -14.29 -13.12
C GLY A 223 23.10 -13.31 -14.27
N GLN A 224 21.90 -13.33 -14.86
CA GLN A 224 21.47 -12.37 -15.87
C GLN A 224 20.64 -11.26 -15.22
N THR A 225 20.92 -10.00 -15.57
CA THR A 225 20.10 -8.88 -15.10
C THR A 225 18.71 -9.01 -15.71
N ALA A 226 17.67 -9.03 -14.87
CA ALA A 226 16.29 -9.19 -15.30
C ALA A 226 15.38 -8.16 -14.62
N PRO A 227 14.42 -7.58 -15.35
CA PRO A 227 13.47 -6.65 -14.74
C PRO A 227 12.55 -7.41 -13.77
N ILE A 228 12.57 -6.99 -12.50
CA ILE A 228 11.63 -7.46 -11.47
C ILE A 228 10.66 -6.32 -11.21
N VAL A 229 9.36 -6.61 -11.30
CA VAL A 229 8.30 -5.62 -11.20
C VAL A 229 7.26 -6.05 -10.18
N ALA A 230 6.89 -5.19 -9.25
CA ALA A 230 5.76 -5.47 -8.35
C ALA A 230 4.45 -5.42 -9.14
N SER A 231 3.58 -6.41 -8.95
CA SER A 231 2.38 -6.62 -9.74
C SER A 231 1.19 -7.05 -8.89
N ALA A 232 0.01 -6.50 -9.18
CA ALA A 232 -1.24 -6.87 -8.49
C ALA A 232 -1.89 -8.09 -9.14
N ASP A 233 -1.77 -8.20 -10.45
CA ASP A 233 -2.48 -9.16 -11.31
C ASP A 233 -1.55 -10.16 -12.00
N GLY A 234 -0.23 -9.95 -11.90
CA GLY A 234 0.79 -10.77 -12.53
C GLY A 234 1.09 -10.43 -13.99
N ASN A 235 0.57 -9.33 -14.53
CA ASN A 235 0.72 -8.98 -15.94
C ASN A 235 1.16 -7.50 -16.14
N THR A 236 1.92 -6.94 -15.21
CA THR A 236 2.32 -5.52 -15.22
C THR A 236 3.26 -5.17 -16.38
N GLN A 237 4.28 -5.99 -16.65
CA GLN A 237 5.29 -5.72 -17.66
C GLN A 237 5.71 -7.00 -18.40
N GLU A 238 5.69 -6.93 -19.74
CA GLU A 238 6.17 -8.01 -20.61
C GLU A 238 7.68 -8.25 -20.43
N GLY A 239 8.10 -9.51 -20.42
CA GLY A 239 9.50 -9.89 -20.22
C GLY A 239 10.06 -9.61 -18.82
N ALA A 240 9.26 -9.06 -17.89
CA ALA A 240 9.62 -8.92 -16.49
C ALA A 240 9.18 -10.13 -15.66
N TYR A 241 9.79 -10.27 -14.49
CA TYR A 241 9.25 -11.08 -13.41
C TYR A 241 8.22 -10.23 -12.65
N ASN A 242 6.94 -10.42 -12.96
CA ASN A 242 5.83 -9.71 -12.31
C ASN A 242 5.57 -10.34 -10.95
N VAL A 243 6.22 -9.82 -9.91
CA VAL A 243 6.14 -10.32 -8.54
C VAL A 243 4.80 -9.94 -7.93
N VAL A 244 4.09 -10.95 -7.47
CA VAL A 244 2.76 -10.83 -6.89
C VAL A 244 2.72 -11.13 -5.39
N ALA A 245 3.75 -11.81 -4.88
CA ALA A 245 3.96 -12.00 -3.44
C ALA A 245 5.45 -12.18 -3.14
N ALA A 246 5.85 -11.85 -1.90
CA ALA A 246 7.21 -12.01 -1.43
C ALA A 246 7.23 -12.47 0.03
N TYR A 247 8.20 -13.29 0.42
CA TYR A 247 8.36 -13.79 1.78
C TYR A 247 9.84 -13.82 2.15
N ALA A 248 10.17 -13.41 3.37
CA ALA A 248 11.53 -13.51 3.90
C ALA A 248 11.55 -14.29 5.20
N SER A 249 12.57 -15.14 5.36
CA SER A 249 12.80 -15.82 6.63
C SER A 249 13.24 -14.82 7.68
N THR A 250 12.83 -15.06 8.93
CA THR A 250 13.52 -14.45 10.07
C THR A 250 14.91 -15.08 10.20
N PRO A 251 15.96 -14.32 10.58
CA PRO A 251 17.29 -14.90 10.81
C PRO A 251 17.20 -16.07 11.80
N GLY A 252 17.52 -17.28 11.31
CA GLY A 252 17.61 -18.50 12.11
C GLY A 252 18.98 -18.64 12.78
N LYS A 253 19.27 -19.83 13.31
CA LYS A 253 20.56 -20.13 13.97
C LYS A 253 21.78 -20.01 13.04
N ASP A 254 21.58 -20.14 11.74
CA ASP A 254 22.60 -19.99 10.70
C ASP A 254 22.78 -18.54 10.21
N ASN A 255 21.97 -17.59 10.74
CA ASN A 255 21.90 -16.19 10.33
C ASN A 255 21.65 -15.98 8.83
N GLN A 256 21.17 -17.00 8.10
CA GLN A 256 20.94 -16.89 6.66
C GLN A 256 19.50 -16.41 6.40
N ILE A 257 19.37 -15.22 5.81
CA ILE A 257 18.08 -14.71 5.34
C ILE A 257 17.78 -15.32 3.99
N ARG A 258 16.67 -16.05 3.92
CA ARG A 258 16.12 -16.61 2.68
C ARG A 258 14.94 -15.76 2.22
N ARG A 259 14.90 -15.42 0.94
CA ARG A 259 13.84 -14.61 0.34
C ARG A 259 13.22 -15.37 -0.81
N TYR A 260 11.91 -15.42 -0.84
CA TYR A 260 11.12 -15.97 -1.93
C TYR A 260 10.36 -14.86 -2.63
N LEU A 261 10.39 -14.86 -3.96
CA LEU A 261 9.52 -14.05 -4.80
C LEU A 261 8.63 -15.00 -5.61
N PHE A 262 7.34 -14.74 -5.58
CA PHE A 262 6.34 -15.43 -6.37
C PHE A 262 6.01 -14.51 -7.53
N ALA A 263 6.36 -14.92 -8.73
CA ALA A 263 6.29 -14.07 -9.92
C ALA A 263 5.64 -14.78 -11.10
N ILE A 264 5.01 -14.00 -11.97
CA ILE A 264 4.56 -14.47 -13.27
C ILE A 264 5.49 -13.87 -14.33
N HIS A 265 6.14 -14.75 -15.09
CA HIS A 265 7.08 -14.39 -16.14
C HIS A 265 6.57 -14.96 -17.46
N GLN A 266 6.23 -14.09 -18.41
CA GLN A 266 5.66 -14.50 -19.70
C GLN A 266 4.43 -15.43 -19.58
N GLY A 267 3.59 -15.17 -18.57
CA GLY A 267 2.40 -15.97 -18.28
C GLY A 267 2.67 -17.28 -17.53
N GLU A 268 3.94 -17.63 -17.26
CA GLU A 268 4.31 -18.80 -16.48
C GLU A 268 4.57 -18.46 -15.00
N PRO A 269 3.98 -19.22 -14.06
CA PRO A 269 4.25 -19.04 -12.63
C PRO A 269 5.65 -19.56 -12.28
N ILE A 270 6.47 -18.72 -11.65
CA ILE A 270 7.80 -19.09 -11.17
C ILE A 270 8.02 -18.60 -9.73
N VAL A 271 8.58 -19.49 -8.90
CA VAL A 271 9.04 -19.14 -7.56
C VAL A 271 10.55 -18.99 -7.58
N LEU A 272 11.01 -17.78 -7.24
CA LEU A 272 12.42 -17.43 -7.17
C LEU A 272 12.88 -17.44 -5.72
N VAL A 273 14.11 -17.90 -5.47
CA VAL A 273 14.74 -17.91 -4.14
C VAL A 273 16.08 -17.20 -4.18
N ASN A 274 16.33 -16.40 -3.14
CA ASN A 274 17.64 -15.87 -2.80
C ASN A 274 18.02 -16.34 -1.39
N GLU A 275 19.20 -16.92 -1.27
CA GLU A 275 19.75 -17.42 -0.01
C GLU A 275 20.94 -16.55 0.43
N GLY A 276 20.80 -15.21 0.35
CA GLY A 276 21.86 -14.27 0.74
C GLY A 276 22.96 -14.06 -0.29
N LYS A 277 22.78 -14.52 -1.54
CA LYS A 277 23.74 -14.29 -2.63
C LYS A 277 23.56 -12.91 -3.25
N GLU A 278 24.67 -12.20 -3.43
CA GLU A 278 24.76 -10.98 -4.22
C GLU A 278 25.89 -11.13 -5.24
N GLU A 279 25.73 -10.61 -6.44
CA GLU A 279 26.74 -10.62 -7.50
C GLU A 279 26.66 -9.32 -8.31
N ASN A 280 27.81 -8.68 -8.56
CA ASN A 280 27.90 -7.41 -9.31
C ASN A 280 26.98 -6.30 -8.78
N GLY A 281 26.76 -6.25 -7.46
CA GLY A 281 25.86 -5.27 -6.82
C GLY A 281 24.37 -5.62 -6.90
N ASN A 282 24.02 -6.74 -7.53
CA ASN A 282 22.65 -7.22 -7.66
C ASN A 282 22.33 -8.30 -6.63
N ILE A 283 21.08 -8.33 -6.16
CA ILE A 283 20.56 -9.47 -5.40
C ILE A 283 20.28 -10.61 -6.39
N LEU A 284 20.89 -11.77 -6.15
CA LEU A 284 20.89 -12.87 -7.09
C LEU A 284 19.84 -13.93 -6.73
N PHE A 285 18.83 -14.08 -7.57
CA PHE A 285 17.76 -15.05 -7.44
C PHE A 285 17.96 -16.24 -8.38
N TYR A 286 17.41 -17.38 -7.99
CA TYR A 286 17.36 -18.60 -8.80
C TYR A 286 15.96 -19.21 -8.73
N PRO A 287 15.51 -19.96 -9.75
CA PRO A 287 14.34 -20.81 -9.60
C PRO A 287 14.46 -21.71 -8.36
N THR A 288 13.36 -21.82 -7.59
CA THR A 288 13.35 -22.65 -6.39
C THR A 288 13.58 -24.11 -6.75
N LYS A 289 14.33 -24.83 -5.90
CA LYS A 289 14.42 -26.28 -5.95
C LYS A 289 13.34 -26.97 -5.10
N ASN A 290 12.53 -26.20 -4.38
CA ASN A 290 11.42 -26.72 -3.60
C ASN A 290 10.23 -27.00 -4.53
N ILE A 291 10.12 -28.25 -4.99
CA ILE A 291 9.09 -28.69 -5.94
C ILE A 291 7.67 -28.44 -5.40
N PRO A 292 7.33 -28.79 -4.14
CA PRO A 292 5.99 -28.51 -3.60
C PRO A 292 5.61 -27.03 -3.64
N LEU A 293 6.52 -26.13 -3.26
CA LEU A 293 6.28 -24.69 -3.24
C LEU A 293 6.02 -24.15 -4.67
N GLN A 294 6.78 -24.61 -5.66
CA GLN A 294 6.55 -24.26 -7.06
C GLN A 294 5.21 -24.81 -7.56
N GLN A 295 4.87 -26.06 -7.25
CA GLN A 295 3.63 -26.70 -7.68
C GLN A 295 2.38 -26.02 -7.11
N GLU A 296 2.40 -25.64 -5.83
CA GLU A 296 1.26 -24.95 -5.23
C GLU A 296 1.05 -23.58 -5.88
N PHE A 297 2.12 -22.82 -6.08
CA PHE A 297 2.00 -21.53 -6.77
C PHE A 297 1.50 -21.68 -8.21
N THR A 298 1.99 -22.69 -8.95
CA THR A 298 1.49 -23.01 -10.29
C THR A 298 0.00 -23.29 -10.28
N LYS A 299 -0.48 -24.11 -9.34
CA LYS A 299 -1.90 -24.43 -9.18
C LYS A 299 -2.73 -23.18 -8.89
N LEU A 300 -2.27 -22.28 -8.02
CA LEU A 300 -2.98 -21.03 -7.73
C LEU A 300 -3.08 -20.11 -8.94
N VAL A 301 -2.01 -20.00 -9.73
CA VAL A 301 -2.05 -19.16 -10.95
C VAL A 301 -2.99 -19.76 -11.99
N GLN A 302 -3.03 -21.10 -12.11
CA GLN A 302 -3.84 -21.82 -13.10
C GLN A 302 -5.28 -22.11 -12.69
N SER A 303 -5.66 -21.86 -11.42
CA SER A 303 -7.03 -22.02 -10.91
C SER A 303 -7.93 -20.85 -11.25
#